data_AF-A0A7S0DRW5-F1
#
_entry.id   AF-A0A7S0DRW5-F1
#
_cell.length_a   1.000
_cell.length_b   1.000
_cell.length_c   1.000
_cell.angle_alpha   90.00
_cell.angle_beta   90.00
_cell.angle_gamma   90.00
#
_symmetry.space_group_name_H-M   'P 1'
#
loop_
_entity.id
_entity.type
_entity.pdbx_description
1 polymer ?
#
loop_
_entity_poly.entity_id
_entity_poly.type
_entity_poly.pdbx_seq_one_letter_code
_entity_poly.pdbx_strand_id
1 'polypeptide(L)'
;MSDSVIEQTRQIHSDLEKLVSTMVDDLLAEKKAASHKEMLLRDHRMNGYLEMMQSSSKKLLNLYEDQHGSRSKELDAITGAKVFSEFYTRLNATRDYHRKFPGASLRLEDGIPVPKLNSNFTGEENYCKYVDMHDLYKRYTNMHVFEKCNYFSFLGKFHKLHTIKKDKKIGNRQYHDFVKDLFKYMYEFFQKRHPLAVASDFKAQIDAEFEQKWKAKEIEGWEQDVIVEEKDEDGIDYPPIELSN
;
A
#
# COMPACT_ATOMS: atom_id res chain seq x y z
N MET A 1 10.12 -21.22 -27.39
CA MET A 1 8.92 -20.43 -27.70
C MET A 1 9.35 -19.30 -28.58
N SER A 2 8.78 -19.21 -29.77
CA SER A 2 9.05 -18.19 -30.77
C SER A 2 8.66 -16.81 -30.25
N ASP A 3 9.45 -15.77 -30.57
CA ASP A 3 9.25 -14.35 -30.24
C ASP A 3 7.99 -13.71 -30.88
N SER A 4 6.94 -14.50 -31.14
CA SER A 4 5.67 -14.03 -31.68
C SER A 4 4.91 -13.25 -30.61
N VAL A 5 4.47 -12.04 -30.98
CA VAL A 5 3.68 -11.17 -30.10
C VAL A 5 2.32 -11.81 -29.82
N ILE A 6 1.75 -12.52 -30.79
CA ILE A 6 0.48 -13.23 -30.65
C ILE A 6 0.62 -14.38 -29.64
N GLU A 7 1.67 -15.18 -29.73
CA GLU A 7 1.90 -16.28 -28.79
C GLU A 7 2.19 -15.76 -27.37
N GLN A 8 2.96 -14.68 -27.23
CA GLN A 8 3.16 -14.01 -25.94
C GLN A 8 1.83 -13.51 -25.35
N THR A 9 0.96 -12.92 -26.18
CA THR A 9 -0.37 -12.46 -25.74
C THR A 9 -1.23 -13.64 -25.29
N ARG A 10 -1.24 -14.74 -26.06
CA ARG A 10 -1.96 -15.98 -25.69
C ARG A 10 -1.44 -16.56 -24.38
N GLN A 11 -0.12 -16.58 -24.20
CA GLN A 11 0.51 -17.09 -22.98
C GLN A 11 0.13 -16.25 -21.76
N ILE A 12 0.17 -14.92 -21.85
CA ILE A 12 -0.20 -14.04 -20.75
C ILE A 12 -1.69 -14.22 -20.37
N HIS A 13 -2.59 -14.34 -21.35
CA HIS A 13 -4.00 -14.66 -21.07
C HIS A 13 -4.16 -16.01 -20.37
N SER A 14 -3.44 -17.04 -20.83
CA SER A 14 -3.46 -18.36 -20.19
C SER A 14 -2.93 -18.30 -18.75
N ASP A 15 -1.87 -17.54 -18.50
CA ASP A 15 -1.30 -17.37 -17.16
C ASP A 15 -2.26 -16.59 -16.23
N LEU A 16 -2.99 -15.61 -16.76
CA LEU A 16 -4.05 -14.89 -16.04
C LEU A 16 -5.19 -15.82 -15.64
N GLU A 17 -5.67 -16.68 -16.54
CA GLU A 17 -6.73 -17.65 -16.20
C GLU A 17 -6.27 -18.64 -15.14
N LYS A 18 -5.05 -19.15 -15.25
CA LYS A 18 -4.48 -20.02 -14.22
C LYS A 18 -4.42 -19.29 -12.87
N LEU A 19 -4.00 -18.02 -12.85
CA LEU A 19 -3.94 -17.20 -11.64
C LEU A 19 -5.31 -17.10 -10.98
N VAL A 20 -6.34 -16.80 -11.77
CA VAL A 20 -7.73 -16.73 -11.28
C VAL A 20 -8.19 -18.08 -10.73
N SER A 21 -7.97 -19.18 -11.46
CA SER A 21 -8.33 -20.53 -10.98
C SER A 21 -7.65 -20.84 -9.65
N THR A 22 -6.36 -20.56 -9.54
CA THR A 22 -5.59 -20.80 -8.30
C THR A 22 -6.11 -19.97 -7.14
N MET A 23 -6.48 -18.70 -7.37
CA MET A 23 -7.10 -17.85 -6.35
C MET A 23 -8.45 -18.40 -5.91
N VAL A 24 -9.30 -18.84 -6.85
CA VAL A 24 -10.61 -19.41 -6.55
C VAL A 24 -10.45 -20.71 -5.76
N ASP A 25 -9.52 -21.57 -6.14
CA ASP A 25 -9.21 -22.80 -5.43
C ASP A 25 -8.72 -22.51 -3.99
N ASP A 26 -7.83 -21.53 -3.81
CA ASP A 26 -7.35 -21.08 -2.49
C ASP A 26 -8.49 -20.50 -1.62
N LEU A 27 -9.48 -19.84 -2.21
CA LEU A 27 -10.68 -19.35 -1.50
C LEU A 27 -11.63 -20.49 -1.13
N LEU A 28 -11.88 -21.42 -2.04
CA LEU A 28 -12.79 -22.56 -1.81
C LEU A 28 -12.21 -23.59 -0.83
N ALA A 29 -10.88 -23.70 -0.75
CA ALA A 29 -10.17 -24.53 0.22
C ALA A 29 -10.37 -24.07 1.69
N GLU A 30 -11.08 -22.96 1.92
CA GLU A 30 -11.38 -22.45 3.25
C GLU A 30 -12.10 -23.49 4.12
N LYS A 31 -11.38 -24.02 5.10
CA LYS A 31 -11.98 -24.78 6.21
C LYS A 31 -12.48 -23.78 7.25
N LYS A 32 -13.70 -23.97 7.75
CA LYS A 32 -14.38 -23.13 8.77
C LYS A 32 -13.62 -22.97 10.12
N ALA A 33 -12.43 -23.53 10.27
CA ALA A 33 -11.61 -23.50 11.49
C ALA A 33 -10.14 -23.12 11.23
N ALA A 34 -9.87 -22.26 10.23
CA ALA A 34 -8.52 -21.76 10.00
C ALA A 34 -8.04 -20.86 11.15
N SER A 35 -6.79 -21.03 11.58
CA SER A 35 -6.17 -20.17 12.59
C SER A 35 -6.02 -18.73 12.06
N HIS A 36 -6.06 -17.72 12.93
CA HIS A 36 -5.84 -16.30 12.55
C HIS A 36 -4.58 -16.12 11.70
N LYS A 37 -3.50 -16.84 12.05
CA LYS A 37 -2.26 -16.86 11.29
C LYS A 37 -2.47 -17.38 9.86
N GLU A 38 -3.19 -18.48 9.70
CA GLU A 38 -3.43 -19.10 8.39
C GLU A 38 -4.29 -18.20 7.50
N MET A 39 -5.32 -17.57 8.09
CA MET A 39 -6.15 -16.59 7.41
C MET A 39 -5.32 -15.41 6.90
N LEU A 40 -4.47 -14.83 7.75
CA LEU A 40 -3.64 -13.70 7.35
C LEU A 40 -2.60 -14.06 6.29
N LEU A 41 -1.94 -15.23 6.42
CA LEU A 41 -0.98 -15.70 5.42
C LEU A 41 -1.66 -15.95 4.07
N ARG A 42 -2.88 -16.49 4.07
CA ARG A 42 -3.69 -16.62 2.85
C ARG A 42 -3.96 -15.26 2.23
N ASP A 43 -4.40 -14.29 3.02
CA ASP A 43 -4.74 -12.95 2.51
C ASP A 43 -3.50 -12.26 1.90
N HIS A 44 -2.31 -12.44 2.49
CA HIS A 44 -1.05 -11.99 1.89
C HIS A 44 -0.70 -12.71 0.60
N ARG A 45 -0.92 -14.03 0.53
CA ARG A 45 -0.71 -14.80 -0.70
C ARG A 45 -1.65 -14.31 -1.81
N MET A 46 -2.90 -14.09 -1.47
CA MET A 46 -3.94 -13.58 -2.36
C MET A 46 -3.55 -12.21 -2.90
N ASN A 47 -3.10 -11.29 -2.04
CA ASN A 47 -2.57 -10.00 -2.48
C ASN A 47 -1.37 -10.16 -3.45
N GLY A 48 -0.45 -11.08 -3.16
CA GLY A 48 0.66 -11.38 -4.08
C GLY A 48 0.20 -11.89 -5.45
N TYR A 49 -0.82 -12.74 -5.50
CA TYR A 49 -1.42 -13.16 -6.77
C TYR A 49 -2.11 -11.99 -7.50
N LEU A 50 -2.77 -11.08 -6.77
CA LEU A 50 -3.40 -9.89 -7.35
C LEU A 50 -2.36 -8.94 -7.95
N GLU A 51 -1.23 -8.74 -7.28
CA GLU A 51 -0.10 -7.95 -7.81
C GLU A 51 0.46 -8.58 -9.09
N MET A 52 0.65 -9.91 -9.11
CA MET A 52 1.06 -10.63 -10.31
C MET A 52 0.05 -10.45 -11.45
N MET A 53 -1.24 -10.60 -11.15
CA MET A 53 -2.33 -10.41 -12.11
C MET A 53 -2.32 -8.98 -12.68
N GLN A 54 -2.23 -7.96 -11.83
CA GLN A 54 -2.13 -6.56 -12.26
C GLN A 54 -0.90 -6.32 -13.15
N SER A 55 0.25 -6.90 -12.80
CA SER A 55 1.48 -6.77 -13.59
C SER A 55 1.36 -7.42 -14.98
N SER A 56 0.74 -8.60 -15.05
CA SER A 56 0.47 -9.32 -16.30
C SER A 56 -0.55 -8.57 -17.16
N SER A 57 -1.62 -8.03 -16.56
CA SER A 57 -2.61 -7.20 -17.25
C SER A 57 -2.00 -5.92 -17.80
N LYS A 58 -1.09 -5.25 -17.07
CA LYS A 58 -0.37 -4.07 -17.57
C LYS A 58 0.51 -4.42 -18.78
N LYS A 59 1.26 -5.53 -18.72
CA LYS A 59 2.05 -6.01 -19.86
C LYS A 59 1.16 -6.30 -21.06
N LEU A 60 0.02 -6.93 -20.83
CA LEU A 60 -0.96 -7.24 -21.85
C LEU A 60 -1.50 -5.97 -22.51
N LEU A 61 -1.92 -4.97 -21.73
CA LEU A 61 -2.37 -3.67 -22.26
C LEU A 61 -1.30 -3.03 -23.15
N ASN A 62 -0.04 -3.00 -22.71
CA ASN A 62 1.06 -2.47 -23.51
C ASN A 62 1.26 -3.22 -24.85
N LEU A 63 1.04 -4.55 -24.87
CA LEU A 63 1.08 -5.34 -26.10
C LEU A 63 -0.11 -5.02 -27.03
N TYR A 64 -1.28 -4.72 -26.46
CA TYR A 64 -2.46 -4.33 -27.23
C TYR A 64 -2.39 -2.91 -27.78
N GLU A 65 -1.74 -1.97 -27.08
CA GLU A 65 -1.47 -0.61 -27.55
C GLU A 65 -0.57 -0.59 -28.81
N ASP A 66 0.21 -1.65 -29.03
CA ASP A 66 1.05 -1.87 -30.22
C ASP A 66 1.94 -0.66 -30.57
N GLN A 67 2.65 -0.11 -29.57
CA GLN A 67 3.48 1.09 -29.72
C GLN A 67 4.54 1.00 -30.84
N HIS A 68 4.92 -0.22 -31.24
CA HIS A 68 5.92 -0.47 -32.30
C HIS A 68 5.32 -1.01 -33.61
N GLY A 69 3.99 -1.17 -33.69
CA GLY A 69 3.30 -1.79 -34.82
C GLY A 69 3.69 -3.25 -35.05
N SER A 70 4.34 -3.88 -34.08
CA SER A 70 4.89 -5.24 -34.18
C SER A 70 3.76 -6.26 -34.30
N ARG A 71 2.64 -6.03 -33.59
CA ARG A 71 1.47 -6.90 -33.68
C ARG A 71 0.78 -6.76 -35.03
N SER A 72 0.59 -5.53 -35.54
CA SER A 72 0.05 -5.30 -36.88
C SER A 72 0.90 -5.97 -37.96
N LYS A 73 2.23 -5.76 -37.93
CA LYS A 73 3.16 -6.37 -38.88
C LYS A 73 3.11 -7.89 -38.86
N GLU A 74 2.98 -8.49 -37.67
CA GLU A 74 2.85 -9.93 -37.55
C GLU A 74 1.52 -10.43 -38.16
N LEU A 75 0.41 -9.74 -37.90
CA LEU A 75 -0.90 -10.06 -38.50
C LEU A 75 -0.88 -9.92 -40.03
N ASP A 76 -0.24 -8.88 -40.56
CA ASP A 76 -0.08 -8.66 -41.99
C ASP A 76 0.80 -9.75 -42.62
N ALA A 77 1.84 -10.22 -41.92
CA ALA A 77 2.67 -11.33 -42.39
C ALA A 77 1.90 -12.66 -42.45
N ILE A 78 0.98 -12.90 -41.52
CA ILE A 78 0.13 -14.09 -41.48
C ILE A 78 -1.01 -14.01 -42.52
N THR A 79 -1.52 -12.81 -42.80
CA THR A 79 -2.71 -12.60 -43.66
C THR A 79 -2.36 -12.16 -45.09
N GLY A 80 -1.11 -11.77 -45.34
CA GLY A 80 -0.65 -11.20 -46.61
C GLY A 80 -0.30 -12.23 -47.70
N ALA A 81 0.16 -11.77 -48.86
CA ALA A 81 0.36 -12.61 -50.06
C ALA A 81 1.40 -13.75 -49.91
N LYS A 82 2.25 -13.74 -48.87
CA LYS A 82 3.32 -14.72 -48.61
C LYS A 82 3.02 -15.69 -47.46
N VAL A 83 1.73 -15.98 -47.20
CA VAL A 83 1.27 -16.86 -46.10
C VAL A 83 2.04 -18.18 -46.03
N PHE A 84 2.17 -18.88 -47.16
CA PHE A 84 2.75 -20.23 -47.17
C PHE A 84 4.24 -20.24 -46.80
N SER A 85 5.04 -19.29 -47.29
CA SER A 85 6.47 -19.23 -46.94
C SER A 85 6.69 -18.90 -45.47
N GLU A 86 5.88 -17.99 -44.92
CA GLU A 86 5.93 -17.63 -43.50
C GLU A 86 5.50 -18.80 -42.62
N PHE A 87 4.44 -19.51 -43.01
CA PHE A 87 3.98 -20.72 -42.34
C PHE A 87 5.06 -21.79 -42.24
N TYR A 88 5.72 -22.14 -43.36
CA TYR A 88 6.78 -23.16 -43.34
C TYR A 88 8.00 -22.72 -42.52
N THR A 89 8.31 -21.42 -42.49
CA THR A 89 9.40 -20.88 -41.67
C THR A 89 9.09 -21.06 -40.19
N ARG A 90 7.88 -20.69 -39.75
CA ARG A 90 7.41 -20.91 -38.37
C ARG A 90 7.33 -22.38 -38.00
N LEU A 91 6.84 -23.24 -38.90
CA LEU A 91 6.74 -24.68 -38.67
C LEU A 91 8.13 -25.31 -38.45
N ASN A 92 9.12 -24.95 -39.27
CA ASN A 92 10.48 -25.43 -39.10
C ASN A 92 11.09 -24.95 -37.77
N ALA A 93 10.89 -23.69 -37.40
CA ALA A 93 11.34 -23.17 -36.11
C ALA A 93 10.71 -23.91 -34.92
N THR A 94 9.41 -24.19 -34.97
CA THR A 94 8.70 -24.99 -33.95
C THR A 94 9.26 -26.41 -33.88
N ARG A 95 9.46 -27.07 -35.03
CA ARG A 95 10.04 -28.42 -35.09
C ARG A 95 11.44 -28.46 -34.48
N ASP A 96 12.28 -27.49 -34.82
CA ASP A 96 13.65 -27.39 -34.30
C ASP A 96 13.65 -27.13 -32.79
N TYR A 97 12.73 -26.32 -32.27
CA TYR A 97 12.54 -26.11 -30.84
C TYR A 97 12.17 -27.42 -30.13
N HIS A 98 11.16 -28.16 -30.62
CA HIS A 98 10.75 -29.42 -30.00
C HIS A 98 11.81 -30.52 -30.12
N ARG A 99 12.66 -30.47 -31.16
CA ARG A 99 13.83 -31.35 -31.29
C ARG A 99 14.91 -31.02 -30.26
N LYS A 100 15.14 -29.73 -29.97
CA LYS A 100 16.11 -29.26 -28.96
C LYS A 100 15.62 -29.48 -27.52
N PHE A 101 14.31 -29.39 -27.29
CA PHE A 101 13.69 -29.52 -25.97
C PHE A 101 12.65 -30.64 -25.93
N PRO A 102 13.06 -31.92 -26.04
CA PRO A 102 12.16 -33.05 -25.90
C PRO A 102 11.58 -33.07 -24.47
N GLY A 103 10.27 -32.89 -24.34
CA GLY A 103 9.55 -32.87 -23.05
C GLY A 103 9.07 -31.49 -22.58
N ALA A 104 9.43 -30.39 -23.25
CA ALA A 104 8.99 -29.04 -22.87
C ALA A 104 7.46 -28.83 -22.92
N SER A 105 6.74 -29.60 -23.75
CA SER A 105 5.28 -29.53 -23.88
C SER A 105 4.50 -30.23 -22.76
N LEU A 106 5.17 -31.03 -21.91
CA LEU A 106 4.54 -31.73 -20.78
C LEU A 106 4.44 -30.87 -19.51
N ARG A 107 4.92 -29.62 -19.56
CA ARG A 107 4.96 -28.70 -18.42
C ARG A 107 3.62 -27.96 -18.19
N LEU A 108 2.50 -28.65 -18.39
CA LEU A 108 1.18 -28.16 -17.97
C LEU A 108 1.05 -28.06 -16.43
N GLU A 109 1.94 -28.74 -15.71
CA GLU A 109 1.99 -28.88 -14.25
C GLU A 109 3.05 -28.00 -13.55
N ASP A 110 3.62 -26.99 -14.23
CA ASP A 110 4.31 -25.94 -13.49
C ASP A 110 3.22 -25.08 -12.84
N GLY A 111 2.79 -25.50 -11.64
CA GLY A 111 1.89 -24.73 -10.80
C GLY A 111 2.41 -23.29 -10.66
N ILE A 112 1.48 -22.35 -10.56
CA ILE A 112 1.84 -20.94 -10.48
C ILE A 112 2.80 -20.75 -9.30
N PRO A 113 3.89 -20.00 -9.48
CA PRO A 113 4.82 -19.73 -8.39
C PRO A 113 4.06 -19.13 -7.21
N VAL A 114 4.09 -19.82 -6.06
CA VAL A 114 3.49 -19.30 -4.84
C VAL A 114 4.22 -17.99 -4.48
N PRO A 115 3.50 -16.87 -4.34
CA PRO A 115 4.09 -15.59 -3.99
C PRO A 115 4.89 -15.72 -2.70
N LYS A 116 6.09 -15.14 -2.68
CA LYS A 116 6.90 -15.10 -1.45
C LYS A 116 6.19 -14.18 -0.45
N LEU A 117 5.77 -14.74 0.68
CA LEU A 117 5.24 -13.94 1.77
C LEU A 117 6.38 -13.19 2.46
N ASN A 118 6.27 -11.87 2.51
CA ASN A 118 7.18 -11.04 3.29
C ASN A 118 6.87 -11.25 4.78
N SER A 119 7.75 -11.97 5.49
CA SER A 119 7.65 -12.22 6.93
C SER A 119 8.07 -10.99 7.74
N ASN A 120 7.43 -9.85 7.53
CA ASN A 120 7.72 -8.61 8.24
C ASN A 120 6.96 -8.51 9.58
N PHE A 121 6.57 -9.65 10.15
CA PHE A 121 5.86 -9.71 11.43
C PHE A 121 6.88 -9.88 12.56
N THR A 122 6.82 -8.99 13.55
CA THR A 122 7.57 -9.21 14.79
C THR A 122 6.87 -10.26 15.66
N GLY A 123 7.63 -10.94 16.52
CA GLY A 123 7.10 -11.96 17.43
C GLY A 123 6.03 -11.40 18.37
N GLU A 124 6.21 -10.16 18.83
CA GLU A 124 5.30 -9.48 19.75
C GLU A 124 3.93 -9.17 19.12
N GLU A 125 3.88 -8.92 17.80
CA GLU A 125 2.61 -8.66 17.08
C GLU A 125 1.82 -9.95 16.81
N ASN A 126 2.48 -11.11 16.85
CA ASN A 126 1.89 -12.43 16.60
C ASN A 126 0.95 -12.44 15.36
N TYR A 127 1.51 -12.16 14.18
CA TYR A 127 0.75 -12.06 12.91
C TYR A 127 -0.37 -11.01 12.98
N CYS A 128 -0.01 -9.78 13.37
CA CYS A 128 -0.95 -8.65 13.53
C CYS A 128 -2.15 -8.94 14.44
N LYS A 129 -2.01 -9.86 15.39
CA LYS A 129 -3.01 -10.09 16.44
C LYS A 129 -2.92 -9.02 17.52
N TYR A 130 -1.70 -8.57 17.81
CA TYR A 130 -1.40 -7.54 18.79
C TYR A 130 -0.61 -6.40 18.15
N VAL A 131 -0.69 -5.23 18.76
CA VAL A 131 0.06 -4.04 18.36
C VAL A 131 1.16 -3.82 19.39
N ASP A 132 2.41 -3.77 18.94
CA ASP A 132 3.54 -3.49 19.83
C ASP A 132 3.69 -1.98 20.02
N MET A 133 3.28 -1.51 21.19
CA MET A 133 3.38 -0.11 21.58
C MET A 133 4.53 0.14 22.56
N HIS A 134 5.37 -0.86 22.84
CA HIS A 134 6.37 -0.79 23.90
C HIS A 134 7.50 0.20 23.55
N ASP A 135 7.98 0.18 22.31
CA ASP A 135 9.03 1.11 21.87
C ASP A 135 8.52 2.55 21.72
N LEU A 136 7.25 2.72 21.35
CA LEU A 136 6.59 4.02 21.36
C LEU A 136 6.42 4.53 22.80
N TYR A 137 6.08 3.67 23.74
CA TYR A 137 5.99 4.02 25.16
C TYR A 137 7.33 4.48 25.74
N LYS A 138 8.44 3.79 25.45
CA LYS A 138 9.78 4.23 25.91
C LYS A 138 10.13 5.64 25.41
N ARG A 139 9.75 5.95 24.17
CA ARG A 139 9.94 7.29 23.61
C ARG A 139 9.02 8.31 24.26
N TYR A 140 7.76 7.94 24.48
CA TYR A 140 6.76 8.76 25.17
C TYR A 140 7.23 9.21 26.56
N THR A 141 7.77 8.29 27.37
CA THR A 141 8.23 8.59 28.74
C THR A 141 9.48 9.46 28.79
N ASN A 142 10.32 9.41 27.76
CA ASN A 142 11.54 10.22 27.65
C ASN A 142 11.27 11.68 27.21
N MET A 143 10.11 11.98 26.63
CA MET A 143 9.77 13.32 26.17
C MET A 143 9.18 14.19 27.28
N HIS A 144 9.72 15.40 27.44
CA HIS A 144 9.25 16.38 28.45
C HIS A 144 7.88 17.00 28.15
N VAL A 145 7.33 16.78 26.95
CA VAL A 145 6.00 17.27 26.55
C VAL A 145 4.91 16.54 27.32
N PHE A 146 5.13 15.27 27.61
CA PHE A 146 4.16 14.38 28.22
C PHE A 146 4.42 14.20 29.70
N GLU A 147 3.34 13.96 30.44
CA GLU A 147 3.45 13.52 31.82
C GLU A 147 3.92 12.07 31.86
N LYS A 148 4.87 11.79 32.76
CA LYS A 148 5.32 10.42 33.03
C LYS A 148 4.12 9.60 33.49
N CYS A 149 3.82 8.53 32.78
CA CYS A 149 2.72 7.64 33.12
C CYS A 149 3.15 6.18 32.93
N ASN A 150 2.40 5.26 33.56
CA ASN A 150 2.61 3.83 33.37
C ASN A 150 2.12 3.38 31.97
N TYR A 151 2.53 2.20 31.54
CA TYR A 151 2.18 1.67 30.21
C TYR A 151 0.67 1.63 29.97
N PHE A 152 -0.12 1.20 30.97
CA PHE A 152 -1.57 1.14 30.86
C PHE A 152 -2.23 2.52 30.67
N SER A 153 -1.75 3.53 31.41
CA SER A 153 -2.21 4.91 31.24
C SER A 153 -1.81 5.47 29.87
N PHE A 154 -0.64 5.11 29.37
CA PHE A 154 -0.21 5.48 28.02
C PHE A 154 -1.16 4.92 26.96
N LEU A 155 -1.56 3.65 27.06
CA LEU A 155 -2.53 3.04 26.13
C LEU A 155 -3.90 3.75 26.14
N GLY A 156 -4.31 4.36 27.24
CA GLY A 156 -5.53 5.18 27.30
C GLY A 156 -5.36 6.62 26.80
N LYS A 157 -4.13 7.09 26.59
CA LYS A 157 -3.79 8.49 26.29
C LYS A 157 -3.16 8.70 24.91
N PHE A 158 -2.50 7.69 24.32
CA PHE A 158 -1.70 7.87 23.10
C PHE A 158 -2.49 8.42 21.90
N HIS A 159 -3.79 8.11 21.82
CA HIS A 159 -4.67 8.60 20.76
C HIS A 159 -5.26 10.00 21.04
N LYS A 160 -5.17 10.50 22.28
CA LYS A 160 -5.74 11.79 22.71
C LYS A 160 -4.73 12.92 22.52
N LEU A 161 -4.28 13.10 21.28
CA LEU A 161 -3.30 14.13 20.95
C LEU A 161 -3.89 15.55 21.04
N HIS A 162 -5.21 15.72 20.99
CA HIS A 162 -5.89 17.02 21.13
C HIS A 162 -5.66 17.67 22.50
N THR A 163 -5.59 16.89 23.58
CA THR A 163 -5.49 17.39 24.97
C THR A 163 -4.18 18.15 25.26
N ILE A 164 -3.16 17.97 24.44
CA ILE A 164 -1.86 18.61 24.61
C ILE A 164 -1.95 20.05 24.10
N LYS A 165 -1.45 21.01 24.88
CA LYS A 165 -1.42 22.43 24.51
C LYS A 165 -0.62 22.65 23.21
N LYS A 166 -1.09 23.55 22.35
CA LYS A 166 -0.48 23.87 21.04
C LYS A 166 0.98 24.32 21.15
N ASP A 167 1.31 25.13 22.15
CA ASP A 167 2.67 25.65 22.37
C ASP A 167 3.71 24.53 22.52
N LYS A 168 3.30 23.41 23.13
CA LYS A 168 4.17 22.24 23.30
C LYS A 168 4.25 21.36 22.04
N LYS A 169 3.36 21.54 21.06
CA LYS A 169 3.34 20.80 19.79
C LYS A 169 4.17 21.49 18.72
N ILE A 170 3.88 22.75 18.42
CA ILE A 170 4.36 23.46 17.23
C ILE A 170 5.89 23.64 17.22
N GLY A 171 6.51 23.84 18.39
CA GLY A 171 7.94 24.06 18.51
C GLY A 171 8.79 22.81 18.78
N ASN A 172 8.18 21.64 19.03
CA ASN A 172 8.92 20.48 19.53
C ASN A 172 9.15 19.41 18.46
N ARG A 173 10.37 19.37 17.91
CA ARG A 173 10.78 18.37 16.92
C ARG A 173 10.62 16.92 17.39
N GLN A 174 10.95 16.62 18.65
CA GLN A 174 10.83 15.25 19.18
C GLN A 174 9.37 14.77 19.19
N TYR A 175 8.43 15.68 19.47
CA TYR A 175 7.00 15.39 19.41
C TYR A 175 6.55 15.11 17.97
N HIS A 176 6.98 15.93 17.00
CA HIS A 176 6.66 15.71 15.59
C HIS A 176 7.20 14.37 15.08
N ASP A 177 8.47 14.05 15.37
CA ASP A 177 9.08 12.78 14.98
C ASP A 177 8.36 11.60 15.62
N PHE A 178 7.96 11.71 16.90
CA PHE A 178 7.16 10.70 17.58
C PHE A 178 5.79 10.47 16.95
N VAL A 179 5.03 11.54 16.66
CA VAL A 179 3.70 11.43 16.05
C VAL A 179 3.80 10.85 14.64
N LYS A 180 4.83 11.25 13.88
CA LYS A 180 5.12 10.72 12.55
C LYS A 180 5.42 9.23 12.60
N ASP A 181 6.25 8.79 13.54
CA ASP A 181 6.58 7.38 13.72
C ASP A 181 5.40 6.55 14.24
N LEU A 182 4.59 7.10 15.15
CA LEU A 182 3.35 6.49 15.61
C LEU A 182 2.40 6.27 14.43
N PHE A 183 2.16 7.32 13.62
CA PHE A 183 1.30 7.23 12.44
C PHE A 183 1.85 6.22 11.43
N LYS A 184 3.15 6.28 11.13
CA LYS A 184 3.82 5.35 10.22
C LYS A 184 3.62 3.90 10.69
N TYR A 185 3.86 3.62 11.97
CA TYR A 185 3.69 2.28 12.52
C TYR A 185 2.23 1.81 12.46
N MET A 186 1.26 2.64 12.88
CA MET A 186 -0.17 2.30 12.78
C MET A 186 -0.60 2.04 11.34
N TYR A 187 -0.11 2.86 10.39
CA TYR A 187 -0.45 2.75 8.98
C TYR A 187 0.14 1.47 8.36
N GLU A 188 1.42 1.19 8.61
CA GLU A 188 2.06 -0.07 8.18
C GLU A 188 1.39 -1.29 8.84
N PHE A 189 1.02 -1.20 10.12
CA PHE A 189 0.29 -2.26 10.80
C PHE A 189 -1.09 -2.51 10.17
N PHE A 190 -1.82 -1.46 9.83
CA PHE A 190 -3.10 -1.56 9.14
C PHE A 190 -2.96 -2.23 7.77
N GLN A 191 -1.96 -1.84 6.98
CA GLN A 191 -1.65 -2.48 5.70
C GLN A 191 -1.29 -3.96 5.85
N LYS A 192 -0.46 -4.30 6.85
CA LYS A 192 -0.10 -5.69 7.13
C LYS A 192 -1.31 -6.52 7.58
N ARG A 193 -2.21 -5.95 8.38
CA ARG A 193 -3.39 -6.66 8.89
C ARG A 193 -4.44 -6.89 7.81
N HIS A 194 -4.56 -5.96 6.86
CA HIS A 194 -5.57 -5.98 5.81
C HIS A 194 -4.91 -5.86 4.43
N PRO A 195 -4.16 -6.88 3.98
CA PRO A 195 -3.42 -6.80 2.71
C PRO A 195 -4.33 -6.72 1.48
N LEU A 196 -5.59 -7.16 1.59
CA LEU A 196 -6.59 -7.08 0.53
C LEU A 196 -7.33 -5.73 0.48
N ALA A 197 -7.22 -4.91 1.53
CA ALA A 197 -7.83 -3.59 1.56
C ALA A 197 -6.94 -2.61 0.81
N VAL A 198 -7.54 -1.75 -0.03
CA VAL A 198 -6.83 -0.69 -0.73
C VAL A 198 -6.52 0.44 0.26
N ALA A 199 -5.42 0.28 1.01
CA ALA A 199 -5.03 1.21 2.06
C ALA A 199 -4.72 2.63 1.56
N SER A 200 -4.45 2.80 0.26
CA SER A 200 -4.29 4.12 -0.37
C SER A 200 -5.60 4.87 -0.43
N ASP A 201 -6.69 4.20 -0.79
CA ASP A 201 -8.00 4.83 -0.99
C ASP A 201 -8.59 5.23 0.35
N PHE A 202 -8.44 4.36 1.37
CA PHE A 202 -8.81 4.68 2.73
C PHE A 202 -8.06 5.90 3.27
N LYS A 203 -6.75 5.99 3.00
CA LYS A 203 -5.95 7.16 3.37
C LYS A 203 -6.41 8.41 2.63
N ALA A 204 -6.65 8.32 1.32
CA ALA A 204 -7.10 9.45 0.52
C ALA A 204 -8.45 9.99 0.98
N GLN A 205 -9.38 9.10 1.37
CA GLN A 205 -10.65 9.49 1.97
C GLN A 205 -10.44 10.24 3.27
N ILE A 206 -9.61 9.71 4.18
CA ILE A 206 -9.31 10.38 5.47
C ILE A 206 -8.66 11.74 5.23
N ASP A 207 -7.71 11.84 4.30
CA ASP A 207 -7.04 13.10 3.97
C ASP A 207 -8.03 14.13 3.41
N ALA A 208 -8.99 13.70 2.58
CA ALA A 208 -10.04 14.57 2.04
C ALA A 208 -11.02 15.05 3.13
N GLU A 209 -11.46 14.16 4.01
CA GLU A 209 -12.29 14.50 5.16
C GLU A 209 -11.55 15.44 6.13
N PHE A 210 -10.26 15.20 6.34
CA PHE A 210 -9.41 16.05 7.16
C PHE A 210 -9.30 17.45 6.57
N GLU A 211 -9.02 17.58 5.27
CA GLU A 211 -8.90 18.88 4.60
C GLU A 211 -10.20 19.70 4.68
N GLN A 212 -11.35 19.03 4.58
CA GLN A 212 -12.66 19.67 4.77
C GLN A 212 -12.82 20.21 6.20
N LYS A 213 -12.55 19.38 7.22
CA LYS A 213 -12.64 19.78 8.64
C LYS A 213 -11.59 20.82 9.01
N TRP A 214 -10.42 20.77 8.40
CA TRP A 214 -9.34 21.74 8.59
C TRP A 214 -9.75 23.12 8.06
N LYS A 215 -10.33 23.19 6.86
CA LYS A 215 -10.89 24.43 6.30
C LYS A 215 -12.06 24.97 7.13
N ALA A 216 -12.91 24.08 7.65
CA ALA A 216 -14.02 24.43 8.53
C ALA A 216 -13.57 24.82 9.96
N LYS A 217 -12.30 24.62 10.31
CA LYS A 217 -11.73 24.83 11.66
C LYS A 217 -12.41 24.00 12.75
N GLU A 218 -12.98 22.85 12.40
CA GLU A 218 -13.69 21.95 13.32
C GLU A 218 -12.76 20.92 13.99
N ILE A 219 -11.43 21.13 13.91
CA ILE A 219 -10.47 20.18 14.46
C ILE A 219 -10.22 20.47 15.94
N GLU A 220 -10.64 19.52 16.77
CA GLU A 220 -10.47 19.53 18.22
C GLU A 220 -9.01 19.81 18.63
N GLY A 221 -8.81 20.84 19.46
CA GLY A 221 -7.49 21.28 19.93
C GLY A 221 -6.71 22.17 18.95
N TRP A 222 -7.28 22.50 17.79
CA TRP A 222 -6.74 23.47 16.80
C TRP A 222 -7.65 24.67 16.55
N GLU A 223 -8.79 24.77 17.25
CA GLU A 223 -9.67 25.95 17.26
C GLU A 223 -8.85 27.21 17.53
N GLN A 224 -8.97 28.26 16.72
CA GLN A 224 -8.21 29.50 16.94
C GLN A 224 -8.50 30.01 18.35
N ASP A 225 -7.45 30.35 19.10
CA ASP A 225 -7.63 31.11 20.32
C ASP A 225 -8.33 32.40 19.91
N VAL A 226 -9.58 32.59 20.38
CA VAL A 226 -10.25 33.87 20.27
C VAL A 226 -9.31 34.83 20.99
N ILE A 227 -8.62 35.66 20.21
CA ILE A 227 -7.92 36.82 20.74
C ILE A 227 -9.04 37.69 21.30
N VAL A 228 -9.36 37.46 22.57
CA VAL A 228 -10.08 38.45 23.36
C VAL A 228 -9.06 39.56 23.48
N GLU A 229 -9.16 40.55 22.59
CA GLU A 229 -8.66 41.87 22.91
C GLU A 229 -9.36 42.24 24.22
N GLU A 230 -8.67 42.07 25.34
CA GLU A 230 -8.97 42.84 26.55
C GLU A 230 -8.85 44.29 26.10
N LYS A 231 -9.99 44.88 25.75
CA LYS A 231 -10.11 46.33 25.78
C LYS A 231 -9.92 46.67 27.25
N ASP A 232 -8.74 47.19 27.57
CA ASP A 232 -8.47 47.84 28.83
C ASP A 232 -9.63 48.82 29.11
N GLU A 233 -10.53 48.45 30.02
CA GLU A 233 -11.55 49.31 30.61
C GLU A 233 -10.86 50.26 31.61
N ASP A 234 -9.88 51.04 31.17
CA ASP A 234 -9.37 52.16 31.95
C ASP A 234 -8.89 53.23 30.98
N GLY A 235 -9.82 54.10 30.58
CA GLY A 235 -9.58 55.30 29.79
C GLY A 235 -8.80 56.36 30.57
N ILE A 236 -7.54 56.06 30.92
CA ILE A 236 -6.60 57.03 31.49
C ILE A 236 -5.44 57.21 30.52
N ASP A 237 -5.54 58.29 29.74
CA ASP A 237 -4.48 58.82 28.89
C ASP A 237 -3.38 59.40 29.79
N TYR A 238 -2.26 58.69 29.95
CA TYR A 238 -1.11 59.22 30.66
C TYR A 238 -0.27 60.08 29.70
N PRO A 239 -0.01 61.36 30.03
CA PRO A 239 0.72 62.25 29.16
C PRO A 239 2.19 61.82 28.99
N PRO A 240 2.84 62.15 27.86
CA PRO A 240 4.22 61.77 27.60
C PRO A 240 5.17 62.36 28.64
N ILE A 241 6.00 61.50 29.24
CA ILE A 241 7.10 61.94 30.11
C ILE A 241 8.20 62.50 29.21
N GLU A 242 8.33 63.83 29.18
CA GLU A 242 9.49 64.49 28.59
C GLU A 242 10.71 64.27 29.50
N LEU A 243 11.61 63.38 29.08
CA LEU A 243 12.95 63.29 29.63
C LEU A 243 13.75 64.50 29.14
N SER A 244 13.94 65.48 30.02
CA SER A 244 14.96 66.51 29.85
C SER A 244 16.34 65.89 30.12
N ASN A 245 17.30 66.21 29.24
CA ASN A 245 18.70 65.79 29.31
C ASN A 245 19.36 66.09 30.67
#